data_AF-A0AAW8KPY3-F1
#
_entry.id   AF-A0AAW8KPY3-F1
#
_cell.length_a   1.000
_cell.length_b   1.000
_cell.length_c   1.000
_cell.angle_alpha   90.00
_cell.angle_beta   90.00
_cell.angle_gamma   90.00
#
_symmetry.space_group_name_H-M   'P 1'
#
loop_
_entity.id
_entity.type
_entity.pdbx_description
1 polymer ?
#
loop_
_entity_poly.entity_id
_entity_poly.type
_entity_poly.pdbx_seq_one_letter_code
_entity_poly.pdbx_strand_id
1 'polypeptide(L)' 'YRRQWRKLHIGIDAETLQIRAVQLTTNNISDSQVLGDLLGQIPLDERVDSVYTDGAYDTKCCRRVISDRQAYAVIPPR' A
#
# COMPACT_ATOMS: atom_id res chain seq x y z
N TYR A 1 -1.25 8.59 -31.46
CA TYR A 1 -1.45 8.51 -29.99
C TYR A 1 -1.24 7.06 -29.56
N ARG A 2 -0.24 6.75 -28.72
CA ARG A 2 0.03 5.36 -28.27
C ARG A 2 -0.63 5.14 -26.91
N ARG A 3 -1.60 4.23 -26.83
CA ARG A 3 -2.23 3.86 -25.54
C ARG A 3 -1.17 3.23 -24.63
N GLN A 4 -1.16 3.63 -23.36
CA GLN A 4 -0.29 3.08 -22.33
C GLN A 4 -1.16 2.69 -21.14
N TRP A 5 -0.89 1.52 -20.57
CA TRP A 5 -1.50 1.08 -19.33
C TRP A 5 -0.92 1.87 -18.15
N ARG A 6 -1.76 2.07 -17.14
CA ARG A 6 -1.42 2.67 -15.83
C ARG A 6 -1.89 1.72 -14.74
N LYS A 7 -1.24 1.77 -13.58
CA LYS A 7 -1.65 1.03 -12.39
C LYS A 7 -2.31 1.98 -11.41
N LEU A 8 -3.53 1.66 -10.99
CA LEU A 8 -4.23 2.36 -9.92
C LEU A 8 -4.15 1.52 -8.65
N HIS A 9 -3.49 2.06 -7.63
CA HIS A 9 -3.37 1.45 -6.32
C HIS A 9 -4.37 2.11 -5.38
N ILE A 10 -5.09 1.32 -4.60
CA ILE A 10 -6.15 1.80 -3.70
C ILE A 10 -5.98 1.13 -2.34
N GLY A 11 -5.88 1.93 -1.29
CA GLY A 11 -5.99 1.48 0.10
C GLY A 11 -7.43 1.69 0.58
N ILE A 12 -8.06 0.61 1.04
CA ILE A 12 -9.44 0.62 1.54
C ILE A 12 -9.42 0.20 3.00
N ASP A 13 -10.17 0.93 3.82
CA ASP A 13 -10.41 0.57 5.20
C ASP A 13 -11.36 -0.65 5.26
N ALA A 14 -10.91 -1.73 5.90
CA ALA A 14 -11.64 -3.00 5.86
C ALA A 14 -12.97 -2.96 6.63
N GLU A 15 -13.13 -2.08 7.60
CA GLU A 15 -14.33 -1.99 8.44
C GLU A 15 -15.37 -1.05 7.84
N THR A 16 -14.93 0.12 7.38
CA THR A 16 -15.80 1.20 6.89
C THR A 16 -15.99 1.20 5.37
N LEU A 17 -15.14 0.45 4.65
CA LEU A 17 -15.06 0.43 3.18
C LEU A 17 -14.71 1.78 2.55
N GLN A 18 -14.22 2.73 3.35
CA GLN A 18 -13.77 4.02 2.84
C GLN A 18 -12.44 3.87 2.09
N ILE A 19 -12.31 4.61 0.99
CA ILE A 19 -11.02 4.74 0.30
C ILE A 19 -10.15 5.68 1.13
N ARG A 20 -9.02 5.16 1.60
CA ARG A 20 -8.10 5.88 2.50
C ARG A 20 -6.86 6.40 1.80
N ALA A 21 -6.47 5.74 0.71
CA ALA A 21 -5.31 6.11 -0.07
C ALA A 21 -5.53 5.73 -1.54
N VAL A 22 -5.02 6.56 -2.46
CA VAL A 22 -5.02 6.28 -3.89
C VAL A 22 -3.70 6.72 -4.49
N GLN A 23 -3.10 5.88 -5.33
CA GLN A 23 -1.91 6.24 -6.09
C GLN A 23 -2.02 5.74 -7.53
N LEU A 24 -1.86 6.64 -8.50
CA LEU A 24 -1.79 6.28 -9.92
C LEU A 24 -0.32 6.27 -10.37
N THR A 25 0.15 5.13 -10.89
CA THR A 25 1.53 4.97 -11.34
C THR A 25 1.62 4.48 -12.79
N THR A 26 2.80 4.65 -13.39
CA THR A 26 3.17 3.97 -14.64
C THR A 26 3.44 2.49 -14.40
N ASN A 27 3.34 1.67 -15.45
CA ASN A 27 3.56 0.23 -15.35
C ASN A 27 4.96 -0.21 -14.90
N ASN A 28 5.97 0.66 -15.02
CA ASN A 28 7.35 0.36 -14.61
C ASN A 28 7.59 0.51 -13.09
N ILE A 29 6.60 1.00 -12.33
CA ILE A 29 6.67 1.06 -10.88
C ILE A 29 6.21 -0.27 -10.30
N SER A 30 7.03 -0.85 -9.44
CA SER A 30 6.67 -2.09 -8.71
C SER A 30 5.67 -1.77 -7.60
N ASP A 31 4.80 -2.72 -7.29
CA ASP A 31 3.73 -2.49 -6.32
C ASP A 31 4.32 -2.24 -4.92
N SER A 32 5.39 -2.97 -4.56
CA SER A 32 6.16 -2.77 -3.32
C SER A 32 6.69 -1.36 -3.09
N GLN A 33 6.99 -0.60 -4.15
CA GLN A 33 7.52 0.77 -4.04
C GLN A 33 6.42 1.78 -3.65
N VAL A 34 5.15 1.43 -3.84
CA VAL A 34 4.02 2.36 -3.70
C VAL A 34 3.45 2.35 -2.27
N LEU A 35 3.77 1.33 -1.47
CA LEU A 35 3.18 1.16 -0.14
C LEU A 35 3.44 2.34 0.81
N GLY A 36 4.66 2.89 0.76
CA GLY A 36 5.02 4.05 1.59
C GLY A 36 4.17 5.28 1.27
N ASP A 37 4.00 5.57 -0.02
CA ASP A 37 3.18 6.69 -0.48
C ASP A 37 1.71 6.51 -0.12
N LEU A 38 1.19 5.27 -0.19
CA LEU A 38 -0.19 4.97 0.19
C LEU A 38 -0.41 5.16 1.69
N LEU A 39 0.42 4.53 2.52
CA LEU A 39 0.28 4.67 3.96
C LEU A 39 0.47 6.13 4.37
N GLY A 40 1.40 6.86 3.75
CA GLY A 40 1.62 8.29 3.97
C GLY A 40 0.39 9.19 3.76
N GLN A 41 -0.64 8.76 3.02
CA GLN A 41 -1.89 9.51 2.85
C GLN A 41 -2.84 9.38 4.04
N ILE A 42 -2.69 8.34 4.85
CA ILE A 42 -3.46 8.17 6.09
C ILE A 42 -2.83 9.07 7.17
N PRO A 43 -3.59 9.91 7.88
CA PRO A 43 -3.07 10.74 8.96
C PRO A 43 -2.30 9.92 10.01
N LEU A 44 -1.28 10.52 10.63
CA LEU A 44 -0.42 9.83 11.61
C LEU A 44 -1.08 9.64 12.98
N ASP A 45 -2.04 10.49 13.31
CA ASP A 45 -2.89 10.38 14.50
C ASP A 45 -3.92 9.25 14.37
N GLU A 46 -4.12 8.74 13.16
CA GLU A 46 -4.99 7.62 12.90
C GLU A 46 -4.24 6.29 12.95
N ARG A 47 -4.76 5.39 13.78
CA ARG A 47 -4.15 4.09 14.00
C ARG A 47 -4.48 3.12 12.87
N VAL A 48 -3.44 2.52 12.31
CA VAL A 48 -3.57 1.40 11.36
C VAL A 48 -3.23 0.12 12.11
N ASP A 49 -4.21 -0.75 12.34
CA ASP A 49 -3.97 -1.98 13.09
C ASP A 49 -3.25 -3.04 12.27
N SER A 50 -3.67 -3.22 11.02
CA SER A 50 -3.08 -4.20 10.12
C SER A 50 -3.13 -3.75 8.67
N VAL A 51 -2.13 -4.17 7.91
CA VAL A 51 -2.00 -3.88 6.48
C VAL A 51 -2.01 -5.20 5.73
N TYR A 52 -3.03 -5.37 4.89
CA TYR A 52 -3.21 -6.54 4.04
C TYR A 52 -2.70 -6.22 2.64
N THR A 53 -1.78 -7.03 2.14
CA THR A 53 -1.24 -6.89 0.79
C THR A 53 -0.94 -8.26 0.20
N ASP A 54 -0.79 -8.36 -1.13
CA ASP A 54 -0.33 -9.59 -1.77
C ASP A 54 1.18 -9.83 -1.55
N GLY A 55 1.67 -10.99 -2.01
CA GLY A 55 3.08 -11.37 -1.88
C GLY A 55 4.07 -10.48 -2.64
N ALA A 56 3.64 -9.61 -3.56
CA ALA A 56 4.53 -8.66 -4.21
C ALA A 56 5.07 -7.61 -3.21
N TYR A 57 4.35 -7.40 -2.11
CA TYR A 57 4.74 -6.52 -1.01
C TYR A 57 5.57 -7.23 0.07
N ASP A 58 5.88 -8.52 -0.07
CA ASP A 58 6.76 -9.23 0.88
C ASP A 58 8.23 -8.84 0.64
N THR A 59 8.56 -7.60 0.99
CA THR A 59 9.90 -7.05 0.92
C THR A 59 10.29 -6.46 2.27
N LYS A 60 11.60 -6.41 2.55
CA LYS A 60 12.12 -5.77 3.78
C LYS A 60 11.70 -4.31 3.90
N CYS A 61 11.64 -3.59 2.77
CA CYS A 61 11.22 -2.19 2.73
C CYS A 61 9.76 -2.05 3.14
N CYS A 62 8.86 -2.81 2.52
CA CYS A 62 7.43 -2.78 2.85
C CYS A 62 7.18 -3.16 4.32
N ARG A 63 7.82 -4.22 4.81
CA ARG A 63 7.70 -4.61 6.23
C ARG A 63 8.19 -3.52 7.18
N ARG A 64 9.25 -2.79 6.81
CA ARG A 64 9.72 -1.63 7.60
C ARG A 64 8.68 -0.52 7.61
N VAL A 65 8.15 -0.12 6.45
CA VAL A 65 7.13 0.94 6.35
C VAL A 65 5.90 0.60 7.21
N ILE A 66 5.43 -0.66 7.17
CA ILE A 66 4.30 -1.11 8.00
C ILE A 66 4.68 -1.08 9.49
N SER A 67 5.89 -1.52 9.85
CA SER A 67 6.38 -1.46 11.22
C SER A 67 6.58 -0.04 11.75
N ASP A 68 6.99 0.90 10.91
CA ASP A 68 7.15 2.32 11.26
C ASP A 68 5.78 2.95 11.58
N ARG A 69 4.71 2.42 10.99
CA ARG A 69 3.30 2.72 11.33
C ARG A 69 2.78 1.97 12.56
N GLN A 70 3.61 1.16 13.20
CA GLN A 70 3.24 0.27 14.31
C GLN A 70 2.08 -0.69 13.95
N ALA A 71 1.91 -0.99 12.66
CA ALA A 71 0.86 -1.85 12.15
C ALA A 71 1.35 -3.29 12.00
N TYR A 72 0.43 -4.25 12.01
CA TYR A 72 0.74 -5.64 11.71
C TYR A 72 0.71 -5.92 10.20
N ALA A 73 1.78 -6.52 9.67
CA ALA A 73 1.88 -6.88 8.26
C ALA A 73 1.22 -8.24 8.00
N VAL A 74 0.09 -8.26 7.29
CA VAL A 74 -0.58 -9.49 6.82
C VAL A 74 -0.24 -9.69 5.35
N ILE A 75 0.91 -10.33 5.09
CA ILE A 75 1.44 -10.54 3.73
C ILE A 75 1.71 -12.03 3.52
N PRO A 76 1.16 -12.66 2.46
CA PRO A 76 1.54 -14.01 2.07
C PRO A 76 3.05 -14.10 1.79
N PRO A 77 3.74 -15.17 2.24
CA PRO A 77 5.15 -15.38 1.92
C PRO A 77 5.37 -15.48 0.41
N ARG A 78 6.47 -14.90 -0.05
CA ARG A 78 6.91 -14.99 -1.45
C ARG A 78 7.88 -16.14 -1.71
#